data_AF-T2HPG2-F1
#
_entry.id   AF-T2HPG2-F1
#
_cell.length_a   1.000
_cell.length_b   1.000
_cell.length_c   1.000
_cell.angle_alpha   90.00
_cell.angle_beta   90.00
_cell.angle_gamma   90.00
#
_symmetry.space_group_name_H-M   'P 1'
#
loop_
_entity.id
_entity.type
_entity.pdbx_description
1 polymer ?
#
loop_
_entity_poly.entity_id
_entity_poly.type
_entity_poly.pdbx_seq_one_letter_code
_entity_poly.pdbx_strand_id
1 'polypeptide(L)'
;PLSLPSSPPSVGSVCRVMGWGTITSPNETLPDVPRCANINLLNYTVCRRVFPELPATSRILCAGVLEGGIDTCKRDSGGPLICNGQ
;
A
#
# COMPACT_ATOMS: atom_id res chain seq x y z
N PRO A 1 16.04 13.29 -2.81
CA PRO A 1 15.72 12.14 -3.69
C PRO A 1 15.51 10.90 -2.83
N LEU A 2 14.63 9.97 -3.23
CA LEU A 2 14.47 8.68 -2.57
C LEU A 2 15.35 7.64 -3.28
N SER A 3 16.17 6.91 -2.54
CA SER A 3 17.03 5.86 -3.09
C SER A 3 16.21 4.64 -3.51
N LEU A 4 16.68 3.91 -4.53
CA LEU A 4 16.10 2.60 -4.85
C LEU A 4 16.39 1.59 -3.72
N PRO A 5 15.50 0.61 -3.48
CA PRO A 5 15.72 -0.40 -2.47
C PRO A 5 16.94 -1.27 -2.79
N SER A 6 17.76 -1.54 -1.78
CA SER A 6 18.95 -2.41 -1.93
C SER A 6 18.62 -3.89 -1.77
N SER A 7 17.43 -4.20 -1.24
CA SER A 7 16.96 -5.56 -0.97
C SER A 7 15.44 -5.64 -1.05
N PRO A 8 14.87 -6.81 -1.38
CA PRO A 8 13.42 -7.02 -1.28
C PRO A 8 12.92 -6.84 0.16
N PRO A 9 11.70 -6.30 0.35
CA PRO A 9 11.13 -6.14 1.69
C PRO A 9 10.64 -7.48 2.26
N SER A 10 10.64 -7.62 3.59
CA SER A 10 10.19 -8.84 4.27
C SER A 10 8.71 -8.76 4.67
N VAL A 11 7.97 -9.87 4.54
CA VAL A 11 6.58 -9.95 5.02
C VAL A 11 6.52 -9.58 6.52
N GLY A 12 5.51 -8.80 6.90
CA GLY A 12 5.35 -8.24 8.24
C GLY A 12 6.00 -6.88 8.44
N SER A 13 6.86 -6.42 7.52
CA SER A 13 7.45 -5.07 7.57
C SER A 13 6.36 -4.00 7.64
N VAL A 14 6.61 -2.97 8.45
CA VAL A 14 5.77 -1.78 8.47
C VAL A 14 6.19 -0.89 7.31
N CYS A 15 5.22 -0.52 6.49
CA CYS A 15 5.40 0.32 5.32
C CYS A 15 4.60 1.61 5.46
N ARG A 16 5.22 2.72 5.03
CA ARG A 16 4.62 4.04 4.96
C ARG A 16 4.07 4.26 3.56
N VAL A 17 2.79 4.60 3.47
CA VAL A 17 2.16 5.12 2.25
C VAL A 17 1.85 6.60 2.41
N MET A 18 1.88 7.34 1.32
CA MET A 18 1.55 8.76 1.33
C MET A 18 0.99 9.23 -0.01
N GLY A 19 0.05 10.18 0.04
CA GLY A 19 -0.56 10.75 -1.16
C GLY A 19 -1.66 11.77 -0.86
N TRP A 20 -2.24 12.32 -1.94
CA TRP A 20 -3.38 13.23 -1.92
C TRP A 20 -4.68 12.54 -2.36
N GLY A 21 -4.72 11.21 -2.27
CA GLY A 21 -5.89 10.43 -2.60
C GLY A 21 -7.04 10.65 -1.65
N THR A 22 -8.17 10.06 -2.03
CA THR A 22 -9.42 10.16 -1.28
C THR A 22 -9.27 9.62 0.15
N ILE A 23 -9.73 10.38 1.15
CA ILE A 23 -9.60 10.02 2.57
C ILE A 23 -10.85 9.41 3.20
N THR A 24 -11.94 9.30 2.44
CA THR A 24 -13.22 8.72 2.87
C THR A 24 -13.74 7.71 1.85
N SER A 25 -14.58 6.78 2.31
CA SER A 25 -15.28 5.80 1.48
C SER A 25 -16.67 5.55 2.07
N PRO A 26 -17.75 5.41 1.26
CA PRO A 26 -17.76 5.41 -0.22
C PRO A 26 -17.74 6.82 -0.83
N ASN A 27 -18.03 7.86 -0.04
CA ASN A 27 -18.01 9.24 -0.52
C ASN A 27 -16.57 9.71 -0.73
N GLU A 28 -16.32 10.45 -1.81
CA GLU A 28 -14.98 10.94 -2.13
C GLU A 28 -14.70 12.32 -1.55
N THR A 29 -13.79 12.38 -0.57
CA THR A 29 -13.23 13.63 -0.04
C THR A 29 -11.73 13.69 -0.35
N LEU A 30 -11.28 14.77 -0.99
CA LEU A 30 -9.85 15.01 -1.24
C LEU A 30 -9.26 15.90 -0.15
N PRO A 31 -8.06 15.60 0.35
CA PRO A 31 -7.40 16.41 1.37
C PRO A 31 -6.60 17.57 0.75
N ASP A 32 -6.49 18.69 1.47
CA ASP A 32 -5.66 19.83 1.05
C ASP A 32 -4.14 19.57 1.20
N VAL A 33 -3.78 18.59 2.04
CA VAL A 33 -2.40 18.19 2.37
C VAL A 33 -2.26 16.68 2.25
N PRO A 34 -1.06 16.16 1.95
CA PRO A 34 -0.89 14.72 1.78
C PRO A 34 -1.16 14.01 3.11
N ARG A 35 -1.84 12.88 3.04
CA ARG A 35 -1.99 11.98 4.19
C ARG A 35 -0.91 10.93 4.16
N CYS A 36 -0.57 10.45 5.34
CA CYS A 36 0.37 9.35 5.54
C CYS A 36 -0.28 8.31 6.42
N ALA A 37 -0.05 7.04 6.11
CA ALA A 37 -0.49 5.93 6.95
C ALA A 37 0.59 4.86 7.01
N ASN A 38 0.53 4.06 8.08
CA ASN A 38 1.33 2.85 8.20
C ASN A 38 0.44 1.64 7.87
N ILE A 39 0.95 0.77 7.02
CA ILE A 39 0.34 -0.51 6.66
C ILE A 39 1.38 -1.62 6.78
N ASN A 40 0.95 -2.87 6.74
CA ASN A 40 1.86 -4.01 6.82
C ASN A 40 2.08 -4.63 5.44
N LEU A 41 3.30 -5.06 5.16
CA LEU A 41 3.56 -5.95 4.03
C LEU A 41 2.97 -7.33 4.35
N LEU A 42 2.10 -7.82 3.48
CA LEU A 42 1.39 -9.08 3.65
C LEU A 42 1.98 -10.15 2.74
N ASN A 43 1.70 -11.41 3.06
CA ASN A 43 2.00 -12.50 2.15
C ASN A 43 1.15 -12.34 0.87
N TYR A 44 1.76 -12.46 -0.31
CA TYR A 44 1.09 -12.33 -1.61
C TYR A 44 -0.16 -13.22 -1.75
N THR A 45 -0.16 -14.38 -1.10
CA THR A 45 -1.33 -15.29 -1.09
C THR A 45 -2.59 -14.67 -0.48
N VAL A 46 -2.46 -13.68 0.40
CA VAL A 46 -3.61 -12.93 0.96
C VAL A 46 -4.31 -12.17 -0.16
N CYS A 47 -3.58 -11.37 -0.93
CA CYS A 47 -4.14 -10.63 -2.06
C CYS A 47 -4.74 -11.59 -3.11
N ARG A 48 -4.11 -12.73 -3.39
CA ARG A 48 -4.68 -13.72 -4.33
C ARG A 48 -5.99 -14.35 -3.90
N ARG A 49 -6.26 -14.44 -2.58
CA ARG A 49 -7.56 -14.93 -2.08
C ARG A 49 -8.67 -13.90 -2.30
N VAL A 50 -8.34 -12.61 -2.27
CA VAL A 50 -9.28 -11.50 -2.43
C VAL A 50 -9.47 -11.13 -3.90
N PHE A 51 -8.42 -11.24 -4.71
CA PHE A 51 -8.37 -10.91 -6.14
C PHE A 51 -7.97 -12.17 -6.94
N PRO A 52 -8.93 -13.06 -7.27
CA PRO A 52 -8.68 -14.33 -7.95
C PRO A 52 -8.05 -14.19 -9.35
N GLU A 53 -8.18 -13.03 -9.98
CA GLU A 53 -7.58 -12.66 -11.26
C GLU A 53 -6.06 -12.52 -11.19
N LEU A 54 -5.48 -12.40 -9.99
CA LEU A 54 -4.04 -12.29 -9.82
C LEU A 54 -3.32 -13.61 -10.16
N PRO A 55 -2.26 -13.55 -11.00
CA PRO A 55 -1.53 -14.74 -11.42
C PRO A 55 -0.79 -15.43 -10.27
N ALA A 56 -0.38 -16.68 -10.47
CA ALA A 56 0.35 -17.44 -9.45
C ALA A 56 1.71 -16.82 -9.08
N THR A 57 2.37 -16.19 -10.06
CA THR A 57 3.61 -15.44 -9.92
C THR A 57 3.39 -14.01 -10.42
N SER A 58 3.95 -13.04 -9.72
CA SER A 58 3.80 -11.62 -10.10
C SER A 58 4.99 -10.79 -9.63
N ARG A 59 5.05 -9.55 -10.12
CA ARG A 59 6.02 -8.53 -9.71
C ARG A 59 5.36 -7.46 -8.81
N ILE A 60 4.30 -7.84 -8.09
CA ILE A 60 3.56 -6.92 -7.21
C ILE A 60 3.74 -7.31 -5.75
N LEU A 61 3.62 -6.32 -4.87
CA LEU A 61 3.61 -6.49 -3.42
C LEU A 61 2.16 -6.44 -2.92
N CYS A 62 1.87 -7.20 -1.88
CA CYS A 62 0.60 -7.14 -1.16
C CYS A 62 0.84 -6.38 0.15
N ALA A 63 0.10 -5.30 0.39
CA ALA A 63 0.23 -4.51 1.61
C ALA A 63 -1.14 -3.95 2.03
N GLY A 64 -1.34 -3.80 3.33
CA GLY A 64 -2.61 -3.28 3.87
C GLY A 64 -2.76 -3.58 5.36
N VAL A 65 -3.97 -3.35 5.88
CA VAL A 65 -4.38 -3.72 7.24
C VAL A 65 -5.55 -4.68 7.15
N LEU A 66 -5.40 -5.90 7.70
CA LEU A 66 -6.41 -6.97 7.55
C LEU A 66 -7.75 -6.63 8.21
N GLU A 67 -7.72 -5.87 9.30
CA GLU A 67 -8.90 -5.37 10.01
C GLU A 67 -9.67 -4.30 9.20
N GLY A 68 -9.07 -3.79 8.11
CA GLY A 68 -9.59 -2.68 7.31
C GLY A 68 -9.34 -1.31 7.94
N GLY A 69 -10.00 -0.28 7.39
CA GLY A 69 -9.96 1.10 7.87
C GLY A 69 -8.75 1.94 7.44
N ILE A 70 -7.66 1.30 6.98
CA ILE A 70 -6.46 1.97 6.51
C ILE A 70 -6.03 1.36 5.16
N ASP A 71 -6.04 2.16 4.11
CA ASP A 71 -5.59 1.77 2.76
C ASP A 71 -5.22 3.02 1.94
N THR A 72 -4.53 2.81 0.82
CA THR A 72 -4.47 3.75 -0.29
C THR A 72 -5.80 3.79 -1.03
N CYS A 73 -6.13 4.92 -1.65
CA CYS A 73 -7.39 5.06 -2.37
C CYS A 73 -7.19 5.70 -3.75
N LYS A 74 -8.29 6.15 -4.36
CA LYS A 74 -8.27 6.84 -5.65
C LYS A 74 -7.36 8.06 -5.57
N ARG A 75 -6.52 8.23 -6.60
CA ARG A 75 -5.51 9.31 -6.75
C ARG A 75 -4.25 9.17 -5.87
N ASP A 76 -4.04 8.05 -5.18
CA ASP A 76 -2.74 7.74 -4.55
C ASP A 76 -1.76 7.03 -5.51
N SER A 77 -2.21 6.62 -6.71
CA SER A 77 -1.38 5.94 -7.70
C SER A 77 -0.12 6.73 -8.05
N GLY A 78 1.04 6.06 -8.01
CA GLY A 78 2.35 6.65 -8.25
C GLY A 78 3.06 7.15 -6.98
N GLY A 79 2.36 7.20 -5.84
CA GLY A 79 2.97 7.45 -4.53
C GLY A 79 3.89 6.30 -4.08
N PRO A 80 4.84 6.57 -3.17
CA PRO A 80 5.78 5.55 -2.71
C PRO A 80 5.16 4.62 -1.65
N LEU A 81 5.62 3.37 -1.65
CA LEU A 81 5.48 2.43 -0.55
C LEU A 81 6.87 2.26 0.09
N ILE A 82 7.08 2.85 1.27
CA ILE A 82 8.41 2.87 1.91
C ILE A 82 8.40 1.92 3.10
N CYS A 83 9.08 0.79 2.99
CA CYS A 83 9.13 -0.25 4.03
C CYS A 83 10.45 -0.19 4.79
N ASN A 84 10.41 0.00 6.11
CA ASN A 84 11.62 0.16 6.95
C ASN A 84 12.60 1.25 6.45
N GLY A 85 12.09 2.30 5.80
CA GLY A 85 12.89 3.42 5.31
C GLY A 85 13.52 3.24 3.92
N GLN A 86 13.13 2.19 3.19
CA GLN A 86 13.53 1.93 1.79
C GLN A 86 12.33 1.84 0.86
#